data_AF-A0A965BX37-F1
#
_entry.id   AF-A0A965BX37-F1
#
_cell.length_a   1.000
_cell.length_b   1.000
_cell.length_c   1.000
_cell.angle_alpha   90.00
_cell.angle_beta   90.00
_cell.angle_gamma   90.00
#
_symmetry.space_group_name_H-M   'P 1'
#
loop_
_entity.id
_entity.type
_entity.pdbx_description
1 polymer ?
#
loop_
_entity_poly.entity_id
_entity_poly.type
_entity_poly.pdbx_seq_one_letter_code
_entity_poly.pdbx_strand_id
1 'polypeptide(L)'
;MSLDTALLIARSGLLHTQRALANAADNTANVDTEGYTRKRIATEAVAVDGKGTGIRSLGLSRDVDTALVNEMNKRRSEAAAAELRDSTLSLINEAHGDPAKGEALGDLVAKLRNGFIELRFDPSLVVKQQAVVLNAAQNMVSRFNDLSRVVLEARQAAHDGAIEEIKTINQSLRELAGLVRGIMERCSAGQSTADMEDKRDLALARLS
;
A
#
# COMPACT_ATOMS: atom_id res chain seq x y z
N MET A 1 -54.56 -10.87 -22.29
CA MET A 1 -53.33 -10.12 -22.60
C MET A 1 -53.70 -9.12 -23.69
N SER A 2 -53.67 -7.81 -23.43
CA SER A 2 -53.92 -6.81 -24.48
C SER A 2 -52.63 -6.54 -25.26
N LEU A 3 -52.74 -6.05 -26.51
CA LEU A 3 -51.58 -5.63 -27.30
C LEU A 3 -50.73 -4.58 -26.56
N ASP A 4 -51.37 -3.67 -25.80
CA ASP A 4 -50.68 -2.68 -24.98
C ASP A 4 -49.80 -3.30 -23.90
N THR A 5 -50.30 -4.35 -23.21
CA THR A 5 -49.50 -5.08 -22.21
C THR A 5 -48.30 -5.79 -22.84
N ALA A 6 -48.46 -6.38 -24.02
CA ALA A 6 -47.36 -7.01 -24.75
C ALA A 6 -46.32 -5.99 -25.20
N LEU A 7 -46.75 -4.82 -25.69
CA LEU A 7 -45.87 -3.73 -26.10
C LEU A 7 -45.10 -3.14 -24.91
N LEU A 8 -45.74 -2.96 -23.75
CA LEU A 8 -45.09 -2.49 -22.53
C LEU A 8 -44.02 -3.48 -22.04
N ILE A 9 -44.32 -4.78 -22.05
CA ILE A 9 -43.35 -5.83 -21.70
C ILE A 9 -42.15 -5.77 -22.67
N ALA A 10 -42.41 -5.77 -23.98
CA ALA A 10 -41.36 -5.71 -25.00
C ALA A 10 -40.48 -4.46 -24.87
N ARG A 11 -41.10 -3.28 -24.65
CA ARG A 11 -40.38 -2.02 -24.42
C ARG A 11 -39.51 -2.07 -23.17
N SER A 12 -40.03 -2.60 -22.06
CA SER A 12 -39.25 -2.74 -20.82
C SER A 12 -38.05 -3.67 -20.99
N GLY A 13 -38.22 -4.77 -21.73
CA GLY A 13 -37.15 -5.69 -22.10
C GLY A 13 -36.07 -5.01 -22.96
N LEU A 14 -36.47 -4.31 -24.02
CA LEU A 14 -35.54 -3.62 -24.92
C LEU A 14 -34.74 -2.51 -24.20
N LEU A 15 -35.38 -1.74 -23.31
CA LEU A 15 -34.70 -0.73 -22.51
C LEU A 15 -33.69 -1.36 -21.54
N HIS A 16 -34.02 -2.52 -20.95
CA HIS A 16 -33.07 -3.25 -20.14
C HIS A 16 -31.89 -3.76 -20.97
N THR A 17 -32.13 -4.38 -22.13
CA THR A 17 -31.04 -4.87 -23.00
C THR A 17 -30.13 -3.75 -23.46
N GLN A 18 -30.68 -2.57 -23.77
CA GLN A 18 -29.88 -1.39 -24.13
C GLN A 18 -28.95 -0.98 -22.97
N ARG A 19 -29.46 -0.95 -21.74
CA ARG A 19 -28.65 -0.63 -20.55
C ARG A 19 -27.62 -1.70 -20.25
N ALA A 20 -27.97 -2.97 -20.40
CA ALA A 20 -27.06 -4.10 -20.21
C ALA A 20 -25.90 -4.07 -21.22
N LEU A 21 -26.18 -3.73 -22.48
CA LEU A 21 -25.15 -3.55 -23.51
C LEU A 21 -24.23 -2.37 -23.20
N ALA A 22 -24.78 -1.23 -22.77
CA ALA A 22 -23.97 -0.08 -22.34
C ALA A 22 -23.05 -0.45 -21.18
N ASN A 23 -23.58 -1.13 -20.15
CA ASN A 23 -22.80 -1.59 -19.02
C ASN A 23 -21.71 -2.62 -19.40
N ALA A 24 -21.99 -3.52 -20.34
CA ALA A 24 -21.00 -4.45 -20.86
C ALA A 24 -19.88 -3.71 -21.62
N ALA A 25 -20.23 -2.68 -22.40
CA ALA A 25 -19.25 -1.82 -23.06
C ALA A 25 -18.40 -1.05 -22.04
N ASP A 26 -19.01 -0.46 -21.01
CA ASP A 26 -18.30 0.24 -19.93
C ASP A 26 -17.34 -0.69 -19.18
N ASN A 27 -17.79 -1.90 -18.83
CA ASN A 27 -16.94 -2.90 -18.19
C ASN A 27 -15.75 -3.30 -19.08
N THR A 28 -15.99 -3.44 -20.38
CA THR A 28 -14.94 -3.82 -21.35
C THR A 28 -13.95 -2.67 -21.54
N ALA A 29 -14.44 -1.44 -21.62
CA ALA A 29 -13.60 -0.25 -21.81
C ALA A 29 -12.73 0.05 -20.59
N ASN A 30 -13.20 -0.28 -19.39
CA ASN A 30 -12.51 0.04 -18.13
C ASN A 30 -11.87 -1.19 -17.46
N VAL A 31 -11.78 -2.33 -18.14
CA VAL A 31 -11.25 -3.57 -17.56
C VAL A 31 -9.84 -3.41 -16.99
N ASP A 32 -9.00 -2.59 -17.63
CA ASP A 32 -7.63 -2.30 -17.22
C ASP A 32 -7.50 -1.01 -16.41
N THR A 33 -8.62 -0.37 -16.04
CA THR A 33 -8.59 0.84 -15.21
C THR A 33 -8.41 0.44 -13.75
N GLU A 34 -7.35 0.96 -13.12
CA GLU A 34 -7.06 0.70 -11.72
C GLU A 34 -8.25 1.05 -10.81
N GLY A 35 -8.61 0.12 -9.92
CA GLY A 35 -9.71 0.29 -8.98
C GLY A 35 -11.10 0.12 -9.58
N TYR A 36 -11.23 -0.14 -10.88
CA TYR A 36 -12.53 -0.42 -11.50
C TYR A 36 -13.04 -1.80 -11.08
N THR A 37 -14.28 -1.86 -10.60
CA THR A 37 -14.96 -3.13 -10.34
C THR A 37 -16.01 -3.38 -11.41
N ARG A 38 -16.19 -4.67 -11.75
CA ARG A 38 -17.23 -5.07 -12.69
C ARG A 38 -18.59 -4.64 -12.17
N LYS A 39 -19.34 -3.92 -12.99
CA LYS A 39 -20.69 -3.45 -12.67
C LYS A 39 -21.73 -4.44 -13.18
N ARG A 40 -22.83 -4.59 -12.43
CA ARG A 40 -24.01 -5.37 -12.84
C ARG A 40 -25.28 -4.57 -12.65
N ILE A 41 -26.18 -4.71 -13.61
CA ILE A 41 -27.54 -4.18 -13.56
C ILE A 41 -28.47 -5.32 -13.18
N ALA A 42 -28.96 -5.32 -11.94
CA ALA A 42 -29.96 -6.29 -11.51
C ALA A 42 -31.32 -6.00 -12.14
N THR A 43 -32.15 -7.02 -12.29
CA THR A 43 -33.51 -6.91 -12.81
C THR A 43 -34.52 -7.46 -11.83
N GLU A 44 -35.68 -6.82 -11.80
CA GLU A 44 -36.84 -7.29 -11.06
C GLU A 44 -37.99 -7.49 -12.04
N ALA A 45 -38.68 -8.63 -11.90
CA ALA A 45 -39.93 -8.84 -12.61
C ALA A 45 -41.02 -7.94 -12.03
N VAL A 46 -41.73 -7.23 -12.90
CA VAL A 46 -42.91 -6.45 -12.51
C VAL A 46 -44.14 -7.32 -12.79
N ALA A 47 -44.98 -7.52 -11.77
CA ALA A 47 -46.20 -8.29 -11.89
C ALA A 47 -47.38 -7.56 -11.23
N VAL A 48 -48.56 -7.70 -11.84
CA VAL A 48 -49.84 -7.19 -11.31
C VAL A 48 -50.78 -8.38 -11.20
N ASP A 49 -51.30 -8.64 -10.01
CA ASP A 49 -52.24 -9.75 -9.74
C ASP A 49 -51.70 -11.13 -10.22
N GLY A 50 -50.41 -11.40 -9.92
CA GLY A 50 -49.73 -12.65 -10.31
C GLY A 50 -49.38 -12.78 -11.80
N LYS A 51 -49.70 -11.77 -12.63
CA LYS A 51 -49.37 -11.75 -14.07
C LYS A 51 -48.21 -10.81 -14.33
N GLY A 52 -47.17 -11.29 -15.01
CA GLY A 52 -46.01 -10.49 -15.41
C GLY A 52 -46.40 -9.38 -16.38
N THR A 53 -46.04 -8.14 -16.06
CA THR A 53 -46.31 -6.92 -16.84
C THR A 53 -45.05 -6.23 -17.34
N GLY A 54 -43.87 -6.81 -17.09
CA GLY A 54 -42.59 -6.38 -17.65
C GLY A 54 -41.44 -6.62 -16.69
N ILE A 55 -40.34 -5.91 -16.93
CA ILE A 55 -39.18 -5.90 -16.03
C ILE A 55 -38.77 -4.48 -15.67
N ARG A 56 -38.17 -4.34 -14.49
CA ARG A 56 -37.54 -3.10 -14.02
C ARG A 56 -36.05 -3.36 -13.87
N SER A 57 -35.22 -2.50 -14.47
CA SER A 57 -33.79 -2.48 -14.16
C SER A 57 -33.56 -1.72 -12.86
N LEU A 58 -32.79 -2.30 -11.95
CA LEU A 58 -32.30 -1.67 -10.73
C LEU A 58 -31.08 -0.78 -11.02
N GLY A 59 -30.60 -0.09 -9.99
CA GLY A 59 -29.34 0.66 -10.06
C GLY A 59 -28.13 -0.24 -10.33
N LEU A 60 -27.04 0.35 -10.82
CA LEU A 60 -25.79 -0.38 -10.96
C LEU A 60 -25.30 -0.78 -9.57
N SER A 61 -24.86 -2.03 -9.47
CA SER A 61 -24.19 -2.60 -8.31
C SER A 61 -22.82 -3.12 -8.72
N ARG A 62 -21.94 -3.32 -7.74
CA ARG A 62 -20.58 -3.84 -7.96
C ARG A 62 -20.54 -5.33 -7.71
N ASP A 63 -19.76 -6.03 -8.53
CA ASP A 63 -19.38 -7.42 -8.33
C ASP A 63 -17.97 -7.41 -7.73
N VAL A 64 -17.89 -7.45 -6.40
CA VAL A 64 -16.64 -7.34 -5.64
C VAL A 64 -16.64 -8.27 -4.44
N ASP A 65 -15.53 -8.97 -4.23
CA ASP A 65 -15.27 -9.73 -3.02
C ASP A 65 -14.63 -8.81 -1.97
N THR A 66 -15.43 -8.38 -1.01
CA THR A 66 -14.97 -7.48 0.05
C THR A 66 -13.98 -8.14 1.02
N ALA A 67 -14.03 -9.47 1.18
CA ALA A 67 -13.07 -10.19 2.00
C ALA A 67 -11.70 -10.21 1.33
N LEU A 68 -11.66 -10.45 0.01
CA LEU A 68 -10.44 -10.39 -0.78
C LEU A 68 -9.82 -8.98 -0.76
N VAL A 69 -10.63 -7.94 -0.95
CA VAL A 69 -10.14 -6.54 -0.89
C VAL A 69 -9.54 -6.22 0.47
N ASN A 70 -10.19 -6.63 1.57
CA ASN A 70 -9.69 -6.40 2.92
C ASN A 70 -8.37 -7.16 3.18
N GLU A 71 -8.27 -8.41 2.74
CA GLU A 71 -7.04 -9.19 2.87
C GLU A 71 -5.91 -8.56 2.03
N MET A 72 -6.21 -8.11 0.81
CA MET A 72 -5.23 -7.42 -0.04
C MET A 72 -4.69 -6.16 0.63
N ASN A 73 -5.57 -5.32 1.20
CA ASN A 73 -5.17 -4.12 1.94
C ASN A 73 -4.28 -4.48 3.13
N LYS A 74 -4.65 -5.50 3.90
CA LYS A 74 -3.83 -5.97 5.04
C LYS A 74 -2.44 -6.44 4.58
N ARG A 75 -2.35 -7.22 3.51
CA ARG A 75 -1.06 -7.69 2.96
C ARG A 75 -0.21 -6.56 2.42
N ARG A 76 -0.83 -5.54 1.81
CA ARG A 76 -0.15 -4.33 1.37
C ARG A 76 0.50 -3.59 2.54
N SER A 77 -0.23 -3.42 3.65
CA SER A 77 0.31 -2.80 4.86
C SER A 77 1.47 -3.60 5.46
N GLU A 78 1.32 -4.93 5.54
CA GLU A 78 2.36 -5.82 6.05
C GLU A 78 3.63 -5.77 5.18
N ALA A 79 3.46 -5.77 3.85
CA ALA A 79 4.56 -5.69 2.89
C ALA A 79 5.29 -4.34 2.98
N ALA A 80 4.56 -3.22 2.97
CA ALA A 80 5.14 -1.89 3.09
C ALA A 80 5.94 -1.73 4.40
N ALA A 81 5.41 -2.25 5.51
CA ALA A 81 6.12 -2.23 6.79
C ALA A 81 7.40 -3.11 6.78
N ALA A 82 7.37 -4.24 6.07
CA ALA A 82 8.54 -5.09 5.92
C ALA A 82 9.61 -4.45 5.03
N GLU A 83 9.23 -3.86 3.90
CA GLU A 83 10.12 -3.14 2.98
C GLU A 83 10.82 -1.95 3.65
N LEU A 84 10.08 -1.16 4.44
CA LEU A 84 10.65 -0.05 5.20
C LEU A 84 11.66 -0.55 6.25
N ARG A 85 11.36 -1.64 6.95
CA ARG A 85 12.28 -2.24 7.91
C ARG A 85 13.54 -2.78 7.24
N ASP A 86 13.36 -3.50 6.14
CA ASP A 86 14.47 -4.11 5.40
C ASP A 86 15.44 -3.06 4.84
N SER A 87 14.91 -2.02 4.18
CA SER A 87 15.72 -0.92 3.66
C SER A 87 16.46 -0.17 4.78
N THR A 88 15.79 0.10 5.90
CA THR A 88 16.40 0.77 7.06
C THR A 88 17.51 -0.08 7.70
N LEU A 89 17.23 -1.36 7.96
CA LEU A 89 18.18 -2.27 8.61
C LEU A 89 19.36 -2.62 7.70
N SER A 90 19.16 -2.68 6.38
CA SER A 90 20.22 -2.92 5.41
C SER A 90 21.31 -1.85 5.48
N LEU A 91 20.92 -0.57 5.57
CA LEU A 91 21.88 0.54 5.74
C LEU A 91 22.67 0.43 7.04
N ILE A 92 21.99 0.09 8.14
CA ILE A 92 22.64 -0.09 9.45
C ILE A 92 23.59 -1.28 9.41
N ASN A 93 23.20 -2.38 8.76
CA ASN A 93 24.03 -3.57 8.61
C ASN A 93 25.29 -3.30 7.76
N GLU A 94 25.17 -2.53 6.68
CA GLU A 94 26.30 -2.09 5.88
C GLU A 94 27.28 -1.24 6.70
N ALA A 95 26.76 -0.30 7.49
CA ALA A 95 27.56 0.53 8.39
C ALA A 95 28.22 -0.26 9.53
N HIS A 96 27.61 -1.38 9.96
CA HIS A 96 28.19 -2.27 10.96
C HIS A 96 29.45 -2.98 10.46
N GLY A 97 29.51 -3.25 9.15
CA GLY A 97 30.62 -3.91 8.48
C GLY A 97 30.46 -5.41 8.34
N ASP A 98 31.23 -5.99 7.41
CA ASP A 98 31.16 -7.41 7.05
C ASP A 98 32.06 -8.26 7.96
N PRO A 99 31.49 -9.16 8.80
CA PRO A 99 32.26 -10.06 9.63
C PRO A 99 33.13 -11.03 8.82
N ALA A 100 32.70 -11.42 7.61
CA ALA A 100 33.47 -12.34 6.76
C ALA A 100 34.77 -11.71 6.25
N LYS A 101 34.85 -10.37 6.19
CA LYS A 101 36.06 -9.61 5.86
C LYS A 101 36.86 -9.20 7.09
N GLY A 102 36.39 -9.51 8.29
CA GLY A 102 36.98 -9.05 9.54
C GLY A 102 36.87 -7.54 9.72
N GLU A 103 35.80 -6.92 9.19
CA GLU A 103 35.57 -5.47 9.22
C GLU A 103 34.36 -5.07 10.07
N ALA A 104 33.74 -6.04 10.75
CA ALA A 104 32.67 -5.75 11.70
C ALA A 104 33.26 -5.07 12.95
N LEU A 105 32.40 -4.40 13.72
CA LEU A 105 32.83 -3.70 14.94
C LEU A 105 33.57 -4.60 15.93
N GLY A 106 33.11 -5.85 16.10
CA GLY A 106 33.76 -6.83 16.95
C GLY A 106 35.19 -7.15 16.49
N ASP A 107 35.41 -7.24 15.18
CA ASP A 107 36.73 -7.50 14.61
C ASP A 107 37.67 -6.31 14.79
N LEU A 108 37.17 -5.09 14.63
CA LEU A 108 37.97 -3.87 14.84
C LEU A 108 38.42 -3.73 16.30
N VAL A 109 37.53 -4.05 17.25
CA VAL A 109 37.87 -4.10 18.68
C VAL A 109 38.92 -5.18 18.95
N ALA A 110 38.78 -6.36 18.35
CA ALA A 110 39.75 -7.44 18.49
C ALA A 110 41.12 -7.08 17.89
N LYS A 111 41.15 -6.43 16.72
CA LYS A 111 42.39 -5.94 16.07
C LYS A 111 43.11 -4.93 16.96
N LEU A 112 42.40 -3.96 17.54
CA LEU A 112 42.99 -2.99 18.47
C LEU A 112 43.58 -3.68 19.71
N ARG A 113 42.83 -4.60 20.33
CA ARG A 113 43.30 -5.38 21.48
C ARG A 113 44.56 -6.16 21.15
N ASN A 114 44.57 -6.87 20.02
CA ASN A 114 45.72 -7.67 19.59
C ASN A 114 46.94 -6.76 19.32
N GLY A 115 46.73 -5.57 18.76
CA GLY A 115 47.77 -4.57 18.60
C GLY A 115 48.44 -4.16 19.90
N PHE A 116 47.67 -3.95 20.97
CA PHE A 116 48.24 -3.69 22.30
C PHE A 116 49.00 -4.88 22.87
N ILE A 117 48.52 -6.11 22.65
CA ILE A 117 49.22 -7.33 23.07
C ILE A 117 50.58 -7.44 22.36
N GLU A 118 50.64 -7.17 21.06
CA GLU A 118 51.87 -7.22 20.28
C GLU A 118 52.86 -6.09 20.63
N LEU A 119 52.35 -4.90 20.94
CA LEU A 119 53.15 -3.76 21.36
C LEU A 119 53.79 -3.98 22.74
N ARG A 120 53.10 -4.70 23.66
CA ARG A 120 53.64 -5.03 24.99
C ARG A 120 54.98 -5.77 24.91
N PHE A 121 55.19 -6.62 23.91
CA PHE A 121 56.43 -7.37 23.75
C PHE A 121 57.60 -6.51 23.25
N ASP A 122 57.32 -5.39 22.57
CA ASP A 122 58.36 -4.50 22.04
C ASP A 122 57.86 -3.04 21.97
N PRO A 123 57.77 -2.36 23.13
CA PRO A 123 57.09 -1.08 23.24
C PRO A 123 57.85 0.07 22.56
N SER A 124 59.15 -0.07 22.33
CA SER A 124 59.98 0.94 21.65
C SER A 124 59.85 0.93 20.12
N LEU A 125 59.22 -0.12 19.55
CA LEU A 125 59.16 -0.28 18.10
C LEU A 125 58.10 0.64 17.48
N VAL A 126 58.56 1.77 16.92
CA VAL A 126 57.71 2.83 16.32
C VAL A 126 56.71 2.27 15.31
N VAL A 127 57.11 1.28 14.50
CA VAL A 127 56.22 0.65 13.51
C VAL A 127 54.99 0.03 14.17
N LYS A 128 55.12 -0.63 15.33
CA LYS A 128 53.98 -1.22 16.06
C LYS A 128 53.11 -0.15 16.71
N GLN A 129 53.73 0.91 17.26
CA GLN A 129 52.99 2.05 17.82
C GLN A 129 52.10 2.71 16.75
N GLN A 130 52.67 3.02 15.58
CA GLN A 130 51.98 3.75 14.52
C GLN A 130 51.02 2.84 13.72
N ALA A 131 51.54 1.75 13.15
CA ALA A 131 50.82 0.99 12.14
C ALA A 131 49.77 0.05 12.73
N VAL A 132 49.99 -0.43 13.95
CA VAL A 132 49.12 -1.46 14.55
C VAL A 132 48.16 -0.84 15.55
N VAL A 133 48.63 -0.03 16.51
CA VAL A 133 47.75 0.54 17.53
C VAL A 133 47.01 1.77 17.04
N LEU A 134 47.72 2.79 16.51
CA LEU A 134 47.08 4.04 16.11
C LEU A 134 46.09 3.85 14.94
N ASN A 135 46.49 3.11 13.90
CA ASN A 135 45.59 2.82 12.77
C ASN A 135 44.39 1.95 13.18
N ALA A 136 44.58 0.92 14.02
CA ALA A 136 43.45 0.11 14.48
C ALA A 136 42.47 0.94 15.33
N ALA A 137 42.99 1.84 16.18
CA ALA A 137 42.17 2.75 16.97
C ALA A 137 41.39 3.72 16.08
N GLN A 138 42.06 4.33 15.09
CA GLN A 138 41.42 5.25 14.14
C GLN A 138 40.35 4.56 13.31
N ASN A 139 40.62 3.36 12.78
CA ASN A 139 39.65 2.58 12.01
C ASN A 139 38.43 2.20 12.86
N MET A 140 38.67 1.76 14.10
CA MET A 140 37.59 1.46 15.05
C MET A 140 36.72 2.69 15.32
N VAL A 141 37.34 3.82 15.69
CA VAL A 141 36.63 5.07 15.99
C VAL A 141 35.86 5.57 14.77
N SER A 142 36.47 5.54 13.57
CA SER A 142 35.78 5.92 12.33
C SER A 142 34.53 5.08 12.13
N ARG A 143 34.63 3.75 12.26
CA ARG A 143 33.48 2.85 12.08
C ARG A 143 32.37 3.10 13.11
N PHE A 144 32.70 3.32 14.38
CA PHE A 144 31.71 3.66 15.40
C PHE A 144 31.02 4.99 15.09
N ASN A 145 31.76 6.00 14.64
CA ASN A 145 31.20 7.29 14.26
C ASN A 145 30.31 7.17 13.02
N ASP A 146 30.71 6.37 12.03
CA ASP A 146 29.92 6.10 10.83
C ASP A 146 28.62 5.37 11.17
N LEU A 147 28.67 4.32 11.98
CA LEU A 147 27.46 3.62 12.44
C LEU A 147 26.54 4.56 13.22
N SER A 148 27.09 5.36 14.14
CA SER A 148 26.33 6.34 14.92
C SER A 148 25.60 7.33 14.01
N ARG A 149 26.32 7.88 13.02
CA ARG A 149 25.75 8.77 12.00
C ARG A 149 24.61 8.09 11.23
N VAL A 150 24.83 6.89 10.69
CA VAL A 150 23.82 6.17 9.90
C VAL A 150 22.57 5.86 10.72
N VAL A 151 22.72 5.48 12.00
CA VAL A 151 21.58 5.25 12.89
C VAL A 151 20.80 6.54 13.18
N LEU A 152 21.50 7.66 13.38
CA LEU A 152 20.87 8.96 13.60
C LEU A 152 20.14 9.46 12.33
N GLU A 153 20.74 9.30 11.16
CA GLU A 153 20.14 9.63 9.87
C GLU A 153 18.90 8.76 9.61
N ALA A 154 18.97 7.45 9.83
CA ALA A 154 17.84 6.54 9.71
C ALA A 154 16.69 6.92 10.65
N ARG A 155 17.02 7.29 11.90
CA ARG A 155 16.03 7.77 12.86
C ARG A 155 15.37 9.07 12.42
N GLN A 156 16.15 10.02 11.90
CA GLN A 156 15.62 11.29 11.40
C GLN A 156 14.74 11.07 10.16
N ALA A 157 15.18 10.25 9.22
CA ALA A 157 14.40 9.88 8.04
C ALA A 157 13.06 9.23 8.42
N ALA A 158 13.05 8.34 9.41
CA ALA A 158 11.81 7.75 9.92
C ALA A 158 10.88 8.80 10.57
N HIS A 159 11.44 9.79 11.26
CA HIS A 159 10.65 10.88 11.84
C HIS A 159 10.03 11.79 10.76
N ASP A 160 10.83 12.18 9.77
CA ASP A 160 10.38 13.03 8.67
C ASP A 160 9.35 12.29 7.80
N GLY A 161 9.57 11.00 7.52
CA GLY A 161 8.60 10.13 6.88
C GLY A 161 7.27 10.11 7.62
N ALA A 162 7.28 9.84 8.93
CA ALA A 162 6.05 9.84 9.73
C ALA A 162 5.26 11.18 9.65
N ILE A 163 5.95 12.32 9.58
CA ILE A 163 5.30 13.63 9.41
C ILE A 163 4.60 13.72 8.04
N GLU A 164 5.25 13.28 6.96
CA GLU A 164 4.67 13.26 5.62
C GLU A 164 3.54 12.24 5.49
N GLU A 165 3.69 11.03 6.05
CA GLU A 165 2.63 10.02 6.12
C GLU A 165 1.38 10.57 6.83
N ILE A 166 1.54 11.28 7.95
CA ILE A 166 0.40 11.90 8.65
C ILE A 166 -0.32 12.93 7.77
N LYS A 167 0.41 13.73 6.96
CA LYS A 167 -0.22 14.67 6.03
C LYS A 167 -1.02 13.92 4.96
N THR A 168 -0.44 12.88 4.39
CA THR A 168 -1.08 12.03 3.37
C THR A 168 -2.34 11.36 3.94
N ILE A 169 -2.23 10.75 5.13
CA ILE A 169 -3.37 10.13 5.84
C ILE A 169 -4.50 11.14 6.03
N ASN A 170 -4.20 12.34 6.52
CA ASN A 170 -5.20 13.38 6.73
C ASN A 170 -5.87 13.83 5.41
N GLN A 171 -5.12 13.91 4.32
CA GLN A 171 -5.68 14.24 3.00
C GLN A 171 -6.60 13.13 2.49
N SER A 172 -6.15 11.87 2.53
CA SER A 172 -6.94 10.71 2.11
C SER A 172 -8.20 10.52 2.96
N LEU A 173 -8.14 10.78 4.27
CA LEU A 173 -9.33 10.74 5.14
C LEU A 173 -10.36 11.82 4.78
N ARG A 174 -9.93 13.01 4.38
CA ARG A 174 -10.85 14.06 3.89
C ARG A 174 -11.48 13.68 2.55
N GLU A 175 -10.70 13.11 1.64
CA GLU A 175 -11.19 12.58 0.36
C GLU A 175 -12.24 11.49 0.59
N LEU A 176 -11.94 10.52 1.47
CA LEU A 176 -12.86 9.46 1.87
C LEU A 176 -14.14 10.00 2.49
N ALA A 177 -14.06 10.99 3.38
CA ALA A 177 -15.24 11.62 3.96
C ALA A 177 -16.10 12.32 2.89
N GLY A 178 -15.48 12.91 1.86
CA GLY A 178 -16.18 13.46 0.70
C GLY A 178 -16.91 12.37 -0.09
N LEU A 179 -16.22 11.27 -0.41
CA LEU A 179 -16.77 10.14 -1.14
C LEU A 179 -17.92 9.47 -0.40
N VAL A 180 -17.78 9.22 0.91
CA VAL A 180 -18.84 8.62 1.74
C VAL A 180 -20.07 9.52 1.81
N ARG A 181 -19.92 10.85 1.92
CA ARG A 181 -21.06 11.78 1.83
C ARG A 181 -21.77 11.70 0.47
N GLY A 182 -21.01 11.71 -0.62
CA GLY A 182 -21.58 11.56 -1.97
C GLY A 182 -22.30 10.23 -2.18
N ILE A 183 -21.78 9.13 -1.60
CA ILE A 183 -22.45 7.82 -1.62
C ILE A 183 -23.78 7.88 -0.87
N MET A 184 -23.82 8.49 0.32
CA MET A 184 -25.06 8.64 1.10
C MET A 184 -26.11 9.50 0.36
N GLU A 185 -25.69 10.60 -0.26
CA GLU A 185 -26.56 11.48 -1.05
C GLU A 185 -27.14 10.75 -2.28
N ARG A 186 -26.32 9.99 -3.01
CA ARG A 186 -26.79 9.21 -4.16
C ARG A 186 -27.72 8.09 -3.75
N CYS A 187 -27.40 7.40 -2.65
CA CYS A 187 -28.24 6.34 -2.10
C CYS A 187 -29.62 6.88 -1.71
N SER A 188 -29.70 8.02 -1.03
CA SER A 188 -30.98 8.65 -0.65
C SER A 188 -31.78 9.16 -1.86
N ALA A 189 -31.09 9.57 -2.93
CA ALA A 189 -31.70 9.93 -4.21
C ALA A 189 -32.07 8.71 -5.10
N GLY A 190 -31.81 7.47 -4.66
CA GLY A 190 -32.04 6.25 -5.44
C GLY A 190 -31.14 6.12 -6.67
N GLN A 191 -30.00 6.81 -6.68
CA GLN A 191 -29.01 6.81 -7.75
C GLN A 191 -27.91 5.77 -7.50
N SER A 192 -27.19 5.38 -8.55
CA SER A 192 -26.06 4.45 -8.44
C SER A 192 -24.89 5.05 -7.65
N THR A 193 -24.40 4.29 -6.66
CA THR A 193 -23.21 4.59 -5.86
C THR A 193 -21.95 3.90 -6.39
N ALA A 194 -22.08 3.00 -7.37
CA ALA A 194 -21.06 2.04 -7.73
C ALA A 194 -19.70 2.67 -8.11
N ASP A 195 -19.68 3.79 -8.83
CA ASP A 195 -18.41 4.43 -9.21
C ASP A 195 -17.78 5.21 -8.05
N MET A 196 -18.60 5.75 -7.14
CA MET A 196 -18.10 6.42 -5.94
C MET A 196 -17.54 5.42 -4.94
N GLU A 197 -18.12 4.23 -4.87
CA GLU A 197 -17.59 3.15 -4.04
C GLU A 197 -16.25 2.62 -4.56
N ASP A 198 -16.03 2.54 -5.88
CA ASP A 198 -14.69 2.23 -6.44
C ASP A 198 -13.66 3.29 -6.08
N LYS A 199 -14.01 4.57 -6.22
CA LYS A 199 -13.12 5.67 -5.79
C LYS A 199 -12.82 5.61 -4.30
N ARG A 200 -13.80 5.25 -3.48
CA ARG A 200 -13.61 5.07 -2.03
C ARG A 200 -12.65 3.92 -1.75
N ASP A 201 -12.82 2.79 -2.41
CA ASP A 201 -11.99 1.62 -2.17
C ASP A 201 -10.55 1.85 -2.68
N LEU A 202 -10.37 2.59 -3.79
CA LEU A 202 -9.05 3.06 -4.24
C LEU A 202 -8.40 4.01 -3.23
N ALA A 203 -9.16 4.97 -2.67
CA ALA A 203 -8.66 5.87 -1.64
C ALA A 203 -8.32 5.13 -0.33
N LEU A 204 -9.07 4.09 0.03
CA LEU A 204 -8.74 3.20 1.15
C LEU A 204 -7.46 2.39 0.88
N ALA A 205 -7.28 1.89 -0.34
CA ALA A 205 -6.08 1.14 -0.72
C ALA A 205 -4.80 2.01 -0.69
N ARG A 206 -4.91 3.34 -0.80
CA ARG A 206 -3.79 4.27 -0.60
C ARG A 206 -3.40 4.46 0.87
N LEU A 207 -4.31 4.19 1.80
CA LEU A 207 -4.06 4.25 3.24
C LEU A 207 -3.48 2.95 3.81
N SER A 208 -3.64 1.85 3.07
CA SER A 208 -3.20 0.51 3.44
C SER A 208 -1.81 0.20 2.92
#